data_AF-A0A957M940-F1
#
_entry.id   AF-A0A957M940-F1
#
_cell.length_a   1.000
_cell.length_b   1.000
_cell.length_c   1.000
_cell.angle_alpha   90.00
_cell.angle_beta   90.00
_cell.angle_gamma   90.00
#
_symmetry.space_group_name_H-M   'P 1'
#
loop_
_entity.id
_entity.type
_entity.pdbx_description
1 polymer ?
#
loop_
_entity_poly.entity_id
_entity_poly.type
_entity_poly.pdbx_seq_one_letter_code
_entity_poly.pdbx_strand_id
1 'polypeptide(L)'
;FLMQEAIKLMERKGIAGAIVNISSVASYGSVPMLAPYAASKAALNILGKNAAYSVMRRRIRINTLALGWMDTPGEDEIQKRYHAAAPDWLEQAEAR
;
A
#
# COMPACT_ATOMS: atom_id res chain seq x y z
N PHE A 1 12.04 0.27 9.32
CA PHE A 1 13.46 0.14 8.91
C PHE A 1 13.73 0.72 7.51
N LEU A 2 13.14 0.22 6.42
CA LEU A 2 13.44 0.71 5.05
C LEU A 2 13.24 2.21 4.83
N MET A 3 12.05 2.74 5.15
CA MET A 3 11.73 4.17 4.96
C MET A 3 12.70 5.08 5.73
N GLN A 4 13.06 4.68 6.96
CA GLN A 4 14.01 5.42 7.79
C GLN A 4 15.41 5.45 7.17
N GLU A 5 15.92 4.33 6.67
CA GLU A 5 17.24 4.29 6.04
C GLU A 5 17.27 5.01 4.70
N ALA A 6 16.19 4.97 3.92
CA ALA A 6 16.05 5.77 2.72
C ALA A 6 16.11 7.28 3.02
N ILE A 7 15.41 7.72 4.06
CA ILE A 7 15.46 9.12 4.55
C ILE A 7 16.89 9.49 4.96
N LYS A 8 17.54 8.68 5.81
CA LYS A 8 18.92 8.93 6.25
C LYS A 8 19.90 8.98 5.07
N LEU A 9 19.70 8.15 4.05
CA LEU A 9 20.52 8.18 2.84
C LEU A 9 20.36 9.48 2.05
N MET A 10 19.12 9.94 1.85
CA MET A 10 18.83 11.21 1.18
C MET A 10 19.43 12.39 1.93
N GLU A 11 19.35 12.37 3.27
CA GLU A 11 19.95 13.38 4.15
C GLU A 11 21.47 13.41 4.06
N ARG A 12 22.14 12.26 4.19
CA ARG A 12 23.60 12.18 4.06
C ARG A 12 24.10 12.66 2.70
N LYS A 13 23.31 12.45 1.65
CA LYS A 13 23.65 12.89 0.29
C LYS A 13 23.22 14.33 -0.01
N GLY A 14 22.47 14.98 0.87
CA GLY A 14 21.93 16.33 0.65
C GLY A 14 20.98 16.42 -0.55
N ILE A 15 20.26 15.34 -0.88
CA ILE A 15 19.37 15.28 -2.05
C ILE A 15 17.89 15.32 -1.64
N ALA A 16 17.07 15.94 -2.49
CA ALA A 16 15.63 15.78 -2.43
C ALA A 16 15.22 14.35 -2.80
N GLY A 17 14.01 13.94 -2.44
CA GLY A 17 13.53 12.62 -2.82
C GLY A 17 12.05 12.38 -2.61
N ALA A 18 11.62 11.16 -2.96
CA ALA A 18 10.25 10.72 -2.87
C ALA A 18 10.19 9.26 -2.39
N ILE A 19 9.27 8.98 -1.47
CA ILE A 19 8.94 7.64 -1.00
C ILE A 19 7.46 7.40 -1.27
N VAL A 20 7.13 6.25 -1.84
CA VAL A 20 5.76 5.82 -2.07
C VAL A 20 5.53 4.53 -1.30
N ASN A 21 4.56 4.57 -0.39
CA ASN A 21 4.11 3.41 0.36
C ASN A 21 2.85 2.84 -0.30
N ILE A 22 2.78 1.52 -0.41
CA ILE A 22 1.61 0.82 -0.92
C ILE A 22 0.71 0.40 0.25
N SER A 23 -0.43 1.07 0.36
CA SER A 23 -1.50 0.77 1.32
C SER A 23 -2.69 0.13 0.60
N SER A 24 -3.86 0.10 1.25
CA SER A 24 -5.09 -0.49 0.72
C SER A 24 -6.31 0.32 1.14
N VAL A 25 -7.36 0.30 0.31
CA VAL A 25 -8.69 0.79 0.69
C VAL A 25 -9.24 0.11 1.95
N ALA A 26 -8.80 -1.13 2.23
CA ALA A 26 -9.11 -1.85 3.47
C ALA A 26 -8.72 -1.06 4.74
N SER A 27 -7.78 -0.12 4.64
CA SER A 27 -7.38 0.75 5.75
C SER A 27 -8.49 1.67 6.26
N TYR A 28 -9.55 1.89 5.49
CA TYR A 28 -10.71 2.69 5.87
C TYR A 28 -11.92 1.85 6.33
N GLY A 29 -11.84 0.52 6.18
CA GLY A 29 -12.91 -0.42 6.44
C GLY A 29 -12.72 -1.67 5.60
N SER A 30 -12.84 -2.84 6.21
CA SER A 30 -12.65 -4.12 5.51
C SER A 30 -13.64 -5.17 5.98
N VAL A 31 -13.77 -6.23 5.18
CA VAL A 31 -14.44 -7.46 5.63
C VAL A 31 -13.73 -8.03 6.88
N PRO A 32 -14.45 -8.70 7.80
CA PRO A 32 -13.90 -9.13 9.09
C PRO A 32 -12.64 -10.00 8.99
N MET A 33 -12.55 -10.86 7.96
CA MET A 33 -11.40 -11.76 7.78
C MET A 33 -10.08 -11.03 7.48
N LEU A 34 -10.13 -9.73 7.14
CA LEU A 34 -8.96 -8.91 6.84
C LEU A 34 -8.59 -7.96 7.98
N ALA A 35 -9.17 -8.07 9.18
CA ALA A 35 -8.95 -7.10 10.25
C ALA A 35 -7.46 -6.83 10.58
N PRO A 36 -6.56 -7.85 10.71
CA PRO A 36 -5.14 -7.58 10.95
C PRO A 36 -4.46 -6.88 9.77
N TYR A 37 -4.82 -7.27 8.54
CA TYR A 37 -4.31 -6.64 7.32
C TYR A 37 -4.75 -5.17 7.25
N ALA A 38 -6.04 -4.89 7.44
CA ALA A 38 -6.60 -3.54 7.47
C ALA A 38 -5.93 -2.67 8.53
N ALA A 39 -5.75 -3.18 9.75
CA ALA A 39 -5.05 -2.49 10.83
C ALA A 39 -3.61 -2.14 10.43
N SER A 40 -2.88 -3.07 9.81
CA SER A 40 -1.50 -2.82 9.34
C SER A 40 -1.43 -1.70 8.29
N LYS A 41 -2.41 -1.65 7.38
CA LYS A 41 -2.48 -0.63 6.32
C LYS A 41 -2.93 0.73 6.86
N ALA A 42 -3.85 0.75 7.82
CA ALA A 42 -4.22 1.96 8.55
C ALA A 42 -3.03 2.56 9.33
N ALA A 43 -2.25 1.70 10.01
CA ALA A 43 -1.02 2.12 10.67
C ALA A 43 -0.02 2.72 9.67
N LEU A 44 0.13 2.13 8.48
CA LEU A 44 1.00 2.65 7.42
C LEU A 44 0.55 4.03 6.91
N ASN A 45 -0.76 4.30 6.83
CA ASN A 45 -1.28 5.61 6.44
C ASN A 45 -0.82 6.70 7.42
N ILE A 46 -1.00 6.47 8.73
CA ILE A 46 -0.62 7.41 9.77
C ILE A 46 0.90 7.54 9.87
N LEU A 47 1.64 6.43 9.76
CA LEU A 47 3.10 6.44 9.73
C LEU A 47 3.64 7.27 8.56
N GLY A 48 3.13 7.05 7.35
CA GLY A 48 3.54 7.77 6.16
C GLY A 48 3.26 9.27 6.28
N LYS A 49 2.08 9.66 6.79
CA LYS A 49 1.72 11.06 7.02
C LYS A 49 2.68 11.73 8.01
N ASN A 50 2.91 11.13 9.18
CA ASN A 50 3.80 11.69 10.20
C ASN A 50 5.26 11.76 9.73
N ALA A 51 5.73 10.73 9.02
CA ALA A 51 7.07 10.73 8.45
C ALA A 51 7.22 11.83 7.37
N ALA A 52 6.21 12.04 6.52
CA ALA A 52 6.23 13.12 5.53
C ALA A 52 6.42 14.49 6.19
N TYR A 53 5.66 14.76 7.26
CA TYR A 53 5.77 16.01 8.01
C TYR A 53 7.16 16.20 8.63
N SER A 54 7.79 15.16 9.18
CA SER A 54 9.08 15.30 9.84
C SER A 54 10.23 15.62 8.88
N VAL A 55 10.12 15.24 7.61
CA VAL A 55 11.19 15.45 6.60
C VAL A 55 10.84 16.51 5.56
N MET A 56 9.68 17.16 5.64
CA MET A 56 9.20 18.08 4.59
C MET A 56 10.19 19.23 4.28
N ARG A 57 10.86 19.77 5.30
CA ARG A 57 11.85 20.86 5.16
C ARG A 57 13.11 20.42 4.43
N ARG A 58 13.36 19.10 4.38
CA ARG A 58 14.50 18.47 3.69
C ARG A 58 14.18 18.16 2.22
N ARG A 59 13.02 18.60 1.71
CA ARG A 59 12.53 18.33 0.34
C ARG A 59 12.38 16.83 0.03
N ILE A 60 12.09 16.03 1.05
CA ILE A 60 11.73 14.61 0.91
C ILE A 60 10.20 14.53 1.02
N ARG A 61 9.55 13.92 0.03
CA ARG A 61 8.11 13.71 -0.01
C ARG A 61 7.79 12.26 0.31
N ILE A 62 6.73 12.01 1.07
CA ILE A 62 6.26 10.66 1.35
C ILE A 62 4.76 10.62 1.08
N ASN A 63 4.33 9.73 0.19
CA ASN A 63 2.93 9.50 -0.12
C ASN A 63 2.58 8.04 0.16
N THR A 64 1.39 7.81 0.69
CA THR A 64 0.86 6.47 0.92
C THR A 64 -0.39 6.30 0.05
N LEU A 65 -0.37 5.33 -0.85
CA LEU A 65 -1.44 5.09 -1.81
C LEU A 65 -2.37 3.99 -1.29
N ALA A 66 -3.65 4.31 -1.07
CA ALA A 66 -4.65 3.31 -0.72
C ALA A 66 -5.17 2.66 -2.01
N LEU A 67 -4.58 1.53 -2.39
CA LEU A 67 -4.99 0.82 -3.60
C LEU A 67 -6.25 0.00 -3.37
N GLY A 68 -7.09 -0.05 -4.40
CA GLY A 68 -8.25 -0.92 -4.48
C GLY A 68 -7.85 -2.37 -4.75
N TRP A 69 -8.85 -3.17 -5.08
CA TRP A 69 -8.63 -4.49 -5.63
C TRP A 69 -8.09 -4.36 -7.05
N MET A 70 -7.08 -5.16 -7.40
CA MET A 70 -6.33 -5.00 -8.65
C MET A 70 -6.15 -6.35 -9.33
N ASP A 71 -6.30 -6.38 -10.65
CA ASP A 71 -5.89 -7.52 -11.45
C ASP A 71 -4.37 -7.68 -11.37
N THR A 72 -3.95 -8.73 -10.68
CA THR A 72 -2.55 -9.09 -10.53
C THR A 72 -2.43 -10.61 -10.54
N PRO A 73 -1.27 -11.16 -10.95
CA PRO A 73 -1.08 -12.62 -10.93
C PRO A 73 -1.32 -13.26 -9.56
N GLY A 74 -0.99 -12.55 -8.47
CA GLY A 74 -1.24 -13.04 -7.11
C GLY A 74 -2.72 -13.05 -6.73
N GLU A 75 -3.51 -12.08 -7.20
CA GLU A 75 -4.96 -12.09 -6.98
C GLU A 75 -5.63 -13.21 -7.78
N ASP A 76 -5.24 -13.40 -9.05
CA ASP A 76 -5.74 -14.51 -9.86
C ASP A 76 -5.47 -15.87 -9.22
N GLU A 77 -4.27 -16.07 -8.66
CA GLU A 77 -3.93 -17.27 -7.91
C GLU A 77 -4.80 -17.44 -6.66
N ILE A 78 -5.05 -16.35 -5.91
CA ILE A 78 -5.90 -16.38 -4.71
C ILE A 78 -7.35 -16.72 -5.06
N GLN A 79 -7.90 -16.12 -6.10
CA GLN A 79 -9.26 -16.38 -6.58
C GLN A 79 -9.45 -17.84 -6.96
N LYS A 80 -8.53 -18.38 -7.76
CA LYS A 80 -8.59 -19.78 -8.21
C LYS A 80 -8.37 -20.79 -7.09
N ARG A 81 -7.45 -20.54 -6.15
CA ARG A 81 -7.07 -21.52 -5.12
C ARG A 81 -7.91 -21.48 -3.85
N TYR A 82 -8.29 -20.28 -3.40
CA TYR A 82 -8.89 -20.10 -2.06
C TYR A 82 -10.35 -19.65 -2.12
N HIS A 83 -10.78 -19.08 -3.25
CA HIS A 83 -12.16 -18.61 -3.41
C HIS A 83 -12.99 -19.43 -4.40
N ALA A 84 -12.43 -20.52 -4.93
CA ALA A 84 -13.08 -21.40 -5.90
C ALA A 84 -13.70 -20.62 -7.07
N ALA A 85 -13.03 -19.54 -7.48
CA ALA A 85 -13.50 -18.68 -8.54
C ALA A 85 -13.57 -19.47 -9.87
N ALA A 86 -14.56 -19.15 -10.70
CA ALA A 86 -14.71 -19.76 -12.01
C ALA A 86 -13.48 -19.45 -12.91
N PRO A 87 -13.17 -20.27 -13.92
CA PRO A 87 -12.05 -20.01 -14.81
C PRO A 87 -12.08 -18.64 -15.49
N ASP A 88 -13.29 -18.10 -15.70
CA ASP A 88 -13.62 -16.81 -16.32
C ASP A 88 -13.89 -15.69 -15.30
N TRP A 89 -13.50 -15.85 -14.02
CA TRP A 89 -13.80 -14.89 -12.96
C TRP A 89 -13.35 -13.46 -13.28
N LEU A 90 -12.20 -13.30 -13.95
CA LEU A 90 -11.63 -11.99 -14.28
C LEU A 90 -12.50 -11.31 -15.34
N GLU A 91 -12.89 -12.02 -16.39
CA GLU A 91 -13.80 -11.51 -17.43
C GLU A 91 -15.13 -11.07 -16.81
N GLN A 92 -15.66 -11.86 -15.87
CA GLN A 92 -16.88 -11.50 -15.13
C GLN A 92 -16.72 -10.26 -14.26
N ALA A 93 -15.55 -10.07 -13.62
CA ALA A 93 -15.25 -8.91 -12.80
C ALA A 93 -15.06 -7.63 -13.64
N GLU A 94 -14.46 -7.75 -14.83
CA GLU A 94 -14.18 -6.65 -15.76
C GLU A 94 -15.38 -6.26 -16.64
N ALA A 95 -16.42 -7.09 -16.72
CA ALA A 95 -17.62 -6.82 -17.50
C ALA A 95 -18.50 -5.68 -16.95
N ARG A 96 -18.05 -4.91 -15.96
CA ARG A 96 -18.80 -3.85 -15.27
C ARG A 96 -18.14 -2.48 -15.37
#